data_AF-A0A090QHF8-F1
#
_entry.id   AF-A0A090QHF8-F1
#
_cell.length_a   1.000
_cell.length_b   1.000
_cell.length_c   1.000
_cell.angle_alpha   90.00
_cell.angle_beta   90.00
_cell.angle_gamma   90.00
#
_symmetry.space_group_name_H-M   'P 1'
#
loop_
_entity.id
_entity.type
_entity.pdbx_description
1 polymer ?
#
loop_
_entity_poly.entity_id
_entity_poly.type
_entity_poly.pdbx_seq_one_letter_code
_entity_poly.pdbx_strand_id
1 'polypeptide(L)'
;MKKILLPTDFSKASINAMEYAVQLFKNEKCTFYVLNTYEPVALYTSTTYGNDPGLDLEIGELFKKKSKEQVQKVIDEVSSKYEDEHHHYKVISTFNMLSIEVNQLVKDYNIELIIMGDKWSYWS
;
A
#
# COMPACT_ATOMS: atom_id res chain seq x y z
N MET A 1 -6.04 -20.53 2.29
CA MET A 1 -4.92 -19.60 2.05
C MET A 1 -5.41 -18.24 2.50
N LYS A 2 -4.86 -17.72 3.59
CA LYS A 2 -5.33 -16.46 4.20
C LYS A 2 -5.05 -15.29 3.27
N LYS A 3 -6.01 -14.38 3.13
CA LYS A 3 -5.85 -13.16 2.33
C LYS A 3 -5.82 -11.95 3.26
N ILE A 4 -4.66 -11.32 3.33
CA ILE A 4 -4.36 -10.26 4.31
C ILE A 4 -4.04 -8.98 3.55
N LEU A 5 -4.71 -7.88 3.89
CA LEU A 5 -4.44 -6.57 3.33
C LEU A 5 -3.49 -5.80 4.27
N LEU A 6 -2.43 -5.25 3.69
CA LEU A 6 -1.39 -4.48 4.38
C LEU A 6 -1.31 -3.08 3.77
N PRO A 7 -2.09 -2.11 4.28
CA PRO A 7 -1.97 -0.72 3.88
C PRO A 7 -0.62 -0.15 4.31
N THR A 8 -0.01 0.67 3.44
CA THR A 8 1.25 1.35 3.73
C THR A 8 1.28 2.77 3.19
N ASP A 9 1.77 3.68 4.03
CA ASP A 9 2.19 5.05 3.70
C ASP A 9 3.72 5.15 3.60
N PHE A 10 4.40 4.00 3.55
CA PHE A 10 5.87 3.84 3.60
C PHE A 10 6.52 4.37 4.89
N SER A 11 5.74 4.64 5.92
CA SER A 11 6.29 5.02 7.22
C SER A 11 6.92 3.81 7.92
N LYS A 12 7.80 4.10 8.88
CA LYS A 12 8.34 3.06 9.77
C LYS A 12 7.23 2.26 10.46
N ALA A 13 6.11 2.90 10.81
CA ALA A 13 5.01 2.21 11.49
C ALA A 13 4.34 1.19 10.56
N SER A 14 4.03 1.56 9.31
CA SER A 14 3.42 0.63 8.35
C SER A 14 4.37 -0.51 7.97
N ILE A 15 5.66 -0.23 7.79
CA ILE A 15 6.68 -1.26 7.50
C ILE A 15 6.81 -2.21 8.68
N ASN A 16 6.87 -1.71 9.92
CA ASN A 16 6.90 -2.56 11.12
C ASN A 16 5.65 -3.45 11.22
N ALA A 17 4.47 -2.93 10.90
CA ALA A 17 3.24 -3.71 10.91
C ALA A 17 3.25 -4.82 9.84
N MET A 18 3.83 -4.54 8.68
CA MET A 18 4.04 -5.55 7.63
C MET A 18 5.05 -6.62 8.07
N GLU A 19 6.21 -6.24 8.63
CA GLU A 19 7.18 -7.21 9.18
C GLU A 19 6.55 -8.07 10.28
N TYR A 20 5.72 -7.47 11.13
CA TYR A 20 4.97 -8.19 12.16
C TYR A 20 3.98 -9.19 11.55
N ALA A 21 3.21 -8.78 10.54
CA ALA A 21 2.24 -9.66 9.87
C ALA A 21 2.91 -10.88 9.24
N VAL A 22 4.03 -10.68 8.53
CA VAL A 22 4.79 -11.77 7.90
C VAL A 22 5.29 -12.76 8.96
N GLN A 23 5.83 -12.28 10.08
CA GLN A 23 6.29 -13.15 11.16
C GLN A 23 5.15 -13.84 11.91
N LEU A 24 4.03 -13.14 12.13
CA LEU A 24 2.86 -13.68 12.83
C LEU A 24 2.27 -14.89 12.11
N PHE A 25 2.27 -14.86 10.77
CA PHE A 25 1.74 -15.94 9.94
C PHE A 25 2.84 -16.84 9.35
N LYS A 26 4.00 -16.93 10.00
CA LYS A 26 5.07 -17.84 9.59
C LYS A 26 4.54 -19.28 9.47
N ASN A 27 4.92 -19.98 8.40
CA ASN A 27 4.47 -21.32 8.03
C ASN A 27 2.96 -21.44 7.69
N GLU A 28 2.23 -20.34 7.60
CA GLU A 28 0.85 -20.33 7.13
C GLU A 28 0.75 -19.84 5.68
N LYS A 29 -0.02 -20.54 4.85
CA LYS A 29 -0.26 -20.13 3.46
C LYS A 29 -1.03 -18.82 3.40
N CYS A 30 -0.33 -17.74 3.05
CA CYS A 30 -0.86 -16.38 3.03
C CYS A 30 -0.61 -15.70 1.68
N THR A 31 -1.56 -14.86 1.26
CA THR A 31 -1.33 -13.82 0.26
C THR A 31 -1.49 -12.46 0.91
N PHE A 32 -0.39 -11.72 0.95
CA PHE A 32 -0.34 -10.34 1.41
C PHE A 32 -0.59 -9.39 0.24
N TYR A 33 -1.69 -8.64 0.31
CA TYR A 33 -2.02 -7.57 -0.60
C TYR A 33 -1.46 -6.29 -0.01
N VAL A 34 -0.36 -5.77 -0.55
CA VAL A 34 0.28 -4.55 -0.04
C VAL A 34 -0.27 -3.37 -0.81
N LEU A 35 -1.00 -2.51 -0.11
CA LEU A 35 -1.74 -1.39 -0.67
C LEU A 35 -1.06 -0.07 -0.35
N ASN A 36 -0.76 0.73 -1.37
CA ASN A 36 -0.55 2.15 -1.22
C ASN A 36 -1.62 2.92 -2.01
N THR A 37 -2.27 3.88 -1.35
CA THR A 37 -3.11 4.87 -2.03
C THR A 37 -2.35 6.17 -2.16
N TYR A 38 -2.32 6.75 -3.37
CA TYR A 38 -1.73 8.06 -3.60
C TYR A 38 -2.82 9.05 -3.95
N GLU A 39 -2.82 10.18 -3.25
CA GLU A 39 -3.69 11.31 -3.54
C GLU A 39 -2.92 12.35 -4.37
N PRO A 40 -3.52 12.89 -5.43
CA PRO A 40 -2.92 13.97 -6.19
C PRO A 40 -3.12 15.28 -5.43
N VAL A 41 -2.21 15.64 -4.55
CA VAL A 41 -2.17 17.02 -4.05
C VAL A 41 -2.04 18.02 -5.24
N ALA A 42 -1.48 17.57 -6.38
CA ALA A 42 -1.29 18.36 -7.58
C ALA A 42 -2.58 18.75 -8.33
N LEU A 43 -3.65 17.94 -8.32
CA LEU A 43 -4.90 18.31 -9.05
C LEU A 43 -5.66 19.46 -8.38
N TYR A 44 -5.37 19.77 -7.11
CA TYR A 44 -5.94 20.93 -6.41
C TYR A 44 -5.11 22.21 -6.64
N THR A 45 -3.93 22.12 -7.25
CA THR A 45 -3.06 23.27 -7.56
C THR A 45 -3.29 23.86 -8.96
N SER A 46 -4.48 23.63 -9.53
CA SER A 46 -4.96 24.20 -10.81
C SER A 46 -5.03 25.74 -10.86
N THR A 47 -4.39 26.44 -9.91
CA THR A 47 -4.33 27.90 -9.84
C THR A 47 -3.09 28.50 -10.49
N THR A 48 -2.07 27.71 -10.86
CA THR A 48 -0.79 28.26 -11.38
C THR A 48 -0.44 27.84 -12.81
N TYR A 49 -0.89 26.68 -13.28
CA TYR A 49 -0.74 26.24 -14.67
C TYR A 49 -2.11 25.79 -15.12
N GLY A 50 -2.65 26.44 -16.16
CA GLY A 50 -4.01 26.17 -16.63
C GLY A 50 -4.29 24.69 -16.85
N ASN A 51 -5.56 24.30 -16.73
CA ASN A 51 -6.03 22.93 -16.92
C ASN A 51 -5.53 22.32 -18.25
N ASP A 52 -4.40 21.61 -18.21
CA ASP A 52 -3.87 20.81 -19.32
C ASP A 52 -4.09 19.33 -18.98
N PRO A 53 -5.13 18.71 -19.57
CA PRO A 53 -5.43 17.31 -19.32
C PRO A 53 -4.29 16.35 -19.67
N GLY A 54 -3.39 16.72 -20.60
CA GLY A 54 -2.24 15.91 -20.96
C GLY A 54 -1.20 15.84 -19.84
N LEU A 55 -0.91 16.99 -19.23
CA LEU A 55 0.02 17.10 -18.10
C LEU A 55 -0.51 16.37 -16.85
N ASP A 56 -1.81 16.49 -16.57
CA ASP A 56 -2.45 15.81 -15.44
C ASP A 56 -2.37 14.28 -15.57
N LEU A 57 -2.54 13.74 -16.79
CA LEU A 57 -2.40 12.31 -17.07
C LEU A 57 -0.95 11.83 -16.88
N GLU A 58 0.03 12.60 -17.37
CA GLU A 58 1.45 12.27 -17.21
C GLU A 58 1.88 12.26 -15.74
N ILE A 59 1.46 13.27 -14.98
CA ILE A 59 1.70 13.36 -13.53
C ILE A 59 1.04 12.18 -12.81
N GLY A 60 -0.20 11.84 -13.15
CA GLY A 60 -0.91 10.70 -12.58
C GLY A 60 -0.18 9.37 -12.78
N GLU A 61 0.28 9.09 -14.00
CA GLU A 61 1.04 7.86 -14.30
C GLU A 61 2.42 7.85 -13.63
N LEU A 62 3.07 9.00 -13.46
CA LEU A 62 4.31 9.11 -12.69
C LEU A 62 4.11 8.74 -11.22
N PHE A 63 3.07 9.27 -10.57
CA PHE A 63 2.76 8.92 -9.16
C PHE A 63 2.41 7.45 -9.01
N LYS A 64 1.61 6.89 -9.93
CA LYS A 64 1.28 5.47 -9.97
C LYS A 64 2.50 4.59 -10.09
N LYS A 65 3.41 4.90 -11.02
CA LYS A 65 4.66 4.17 -11.22
C LYS A 65 5.53 4.22 -9.96
N LYS A 66 5.72 5.41 -9.39
CA LYS A 66 6.49 5.60 -8.16
C LYS A 66 5.90 4.82 -6.97
N SER A 67 4.58 4.86 -6.80
CA SER A 67 3.88 4.09 -5.77
C SER A 67 4.14 2.59 -5.95
N LYS A 68 3.97 2.07 -7.17
CA LYS A 68 4.18 0.65 -7.48
C LYS A 68 5.60 0.20 -7.19
N GLU A 69 6.59 1.00 -7.61
CA GLU A 69 8.01 0.74 -7.37
C GLU A 69 8.34 0.73 -5.86
N GLN A 70 7.79 1.66 -5.10
CA GLN A 70 8.00 1.72 -3.65
C GLN A 70 7.35 0.54 -2.91
N VAL A 71 6.13 0.15 -3.29
CA VAL A 71 5.48 -1.05 -2.73
C VAL A 71 6.29 -2.30 -3.05
N GLN A 72 6.75 -2.46 -4.30
CA GLN A 72 7.58 -3.60 -4.69
C GLN A 72 8.88 -3.64 -3.90
N LYS A 73 9.57 -2.51 -3.77
CA LYS A 73 10.80 -2.41 -2.96
C LYS A 73 10.59 -2.85 -1.52
N VAL A 74 9.50 -2.38 -0.89
CA VAL A 74 9.16 -2.73 0.49
C VAL A 74 8.83 -4.22 0.64
N ILE A 75 8.13 -4.80 -0.36
CA ILE A 75 7.93 -6.26 -0.42
C ILE A 75 9.27 -6.99 -0.50
N ASP A 76 10.15 -6.60 -1.42
CA ASP A 76 11.44 -7.27 -1.64
C ASP A 76 12.33 -7.22 -0.38
N GLU A 77 12.36 -6.07 0.30
CA GLU A 77 13.09 -5.89 1.57
C GLU A 77 12.56 -6.81 2.67
N VAL A 78 11.24 -6.93 2.83
CA VAL A 78 10.66 -7.78 3.88
C VAL A 78 10.71 -9.26 3.52
N SER A 79 10.46 -9.62 2.27
CA SER A 79 10.51 -11.02 1.83
C SER A 79 11.91 -11.60 1.86
N SER A 80 12.95 -10.78 1.60
CA SER A 80 14.35 -11.21 1.74
C SER A 80 14.78 -11.34 3.21
N LYS A 81 14.21 -10.54 4.12
CA LYS A 81 14.47 -10.62 5.56
C LYS A 81 13.76 -11.80 6.23
N TYR A 82 12.59 -12.18 5.71
CA TYR A 82 11.72 -13.22 6.27
C TYR A 82 11.25 -14.18 5.16
N GLU A 83 12.19 -14.95 4.61
CA GLU A 83 11.88 -15.92 3.55
C GLU A 83 10.90 -17.00 4.06
N ASP A 84 9.78 -17.17 3.35
CA ASP A 84 8.78 -18.21 3.60
C ASP A 84 8.06 -18.57 2.29
N GLU A 85 8.19 -19.83 1.85
CA GLU A 85 7.55 -20.33 0.62
C GLU A 85 6.01 -20.35 0.69
N HIS A 86 5.44 -20.24 1.89
CA HIS A 86 4.00 -20.17 2.09
C HIS A 86 3.44 -18.77 1.82
N HIS A 87 4.30 -17.75 1.73
CA HIS A 87 3.89 -16.35 1.60
C HIS A 87 4.01 -15.86 0.16
N HIS A 88 2.91 -15.27 -0.32
CA HIS A 88 2.83 -14.63 -1.62
C HIS A 88 2.49 -13.16 -1.43
N TYR A 89 3.01 -12.30 -2.30
CA TYR A 89 2.82 -10.85 -2.20
C TYR A 89 2.18 -10.32 -3.48
N LYS A 90 1.29 -9.34 -3.32
CA LYS A 90 0.64 -8.61 -4.43
C LYS A 90 0.77 -7.12 -4.22
N VAL A 91 1.28 -6.44 -5.23
CA VAL A 91 1.38 -4.98 -5.26
C VAL A 91 0.04 -4.38 -5.67
N ILE A 92 -0.47 -3.44 -4.87
CA ILE A 92 -1.62 -2.60 -5.21
C ILE A 92 -1.25 -1.13 -5.00
N SER A 93 -1.40 -0.35 -6.06
CA SER A 93 -1.17 1.09 -6.08
C SER A 93 -2.36 1.78 -6.74
N THR A 94 -3.17 2.48 -5.95
CA THR A 94 -4.44 3.07 -6.44
C THR A 94 -4.53 4.56 -6.17
N PHE A 95 -5.09 5.27 -7.14
CA PHE A 95 -5.53 6.65 -7.00
C PHE A 95 -6.91 6.67 -6.35
N ASN A 96 -6.96 6.74 -5.02
CA ASN A 96 -8.22 6.72 -4.29
C ASN A 96 -8.01 7.15 -2.84
N MET A 97 -9.09 7.41 -2.11
CA MET A 97 -9.03 7.49 -0.65
C MET A 97 -8.81 6.08 -0.07
N LEU A 98 -7.93 5.97 0.93
CA LEU A 98 -7.60 4.70 1.57
C LEU A 98 -8.84 3.94 2.06
N SER A 99 -9.78 4.64 2.70
CA SER A 99 -10.99 4.02 3.24
C SER A 99 -11.91 3.45 2.16
N ILE A 100 -12.01 4.12 1.01
CA ILE A 100 -12.81 3.65 -0.13
C ILE A 100 -12.13 2.42 -0.73
N GLU A 101 -10.84 2.51 -0.98
CA GLU A 101 -10.06 1.45 -1.61
C GLU A 101 -10.05 0.17 -0.75
N VAL A 102 -9.80 0.31 0.56
CA VAL A 102 -9.84 -0.82 1.50
C VAL A 102 -11.20 -1.53 1.44
N ASN A 103 -12.30 -0.78 1.45
CA ASN A 103 -13.65 -1.37 1.40
C ASN A 103 -13.92 -2.10 0.07
N GLN A 104 -13.37 -1.62 -1.05
CA GLN A 104 -13.47 -2.29 -2.35
C GLN A 104 -12.63 -3.56 -2.37
N LEU A 105 -11.36 -3.48 -1.99
CA LEU A 105 -10.44 -4.62 -1.99
C LEU A 105 -10.90 -5.74 -1.05
N VAL A 106 -11.50 -5.40 0.09
CA VAL A 106 -12.09 -6.39 1.01
C VAL A 106 -13.14 -7.24 0.29
N LYS A 107 -13.99 -6.62 -0.53
CA LYS A 107 -15.02 -7.32 -1.30
C LYS A 107 -14.42 -8.09 -2.48
N ASP A 108 -13.58 -7.42 -3.28
CA ASP A 108 -13.07 -7.96 -4.54
C ASP A 108 -12.14 -9.15 -4.33
N TYR A 109 -11.31 -9.09 -3.29
CA TYR A 109 -10.35 -10.15 -3.00
C TYR A 109 -10.81 -11.09 -1.89
N ASN A 110 -11.93 -10.82 -1.21
CA ASN A 110 -12.38 -11.54 -0.02
C ASN A 110 -11.30 -11.54 1.07
N ILE A 111 -10.86 -10.33 1.45
CA ILE A 111 -9.84 -10.12 2.49
C ILE A 111 -10.41 -10.53 3.85
N GLU A 112 -9.65 -11.32 4.60
CA GLU A 112 -10.04 -11.86 5.90
C GLU A 112 -9.50 -11.03 7.06
N LEU A 113 -8.40 -10.31 6.84
CA LEU A 113 -7.71 -9.52 7.85
C LEU A 113 -7.03 -8.31 7.24
N ILE A 114 -7.09 -7.18 7.95
CA ILE A 114 -6.34 -5.97 7.65
C ILE A 114 -5.36 -5.75 8.80
N ILE A 115 -4.07 -5.60 8.50
CA ILE A 115 -3.06 -5.20 9.48
C ILE A 115 -2.46 -3.88 9.01
N MET A 116 -2.52 -2.86 9.88
CA MET A 116 -2.04 -1.51 9.59
C MET A 116 -1.19 -1.03 10.75
N GLY A 117 -0.13 -0.29 10.44
CA GLY A 117 0.68 0.40 11.43
C GLY A 117 0.09 1.77 11.74
N ASP A 118 0.09 2.15 13.01
CA ASP A 118 -0.27 3.49 13.45
C ASP A 118 0.92 4.15 14.14
N LYS A 119 1.00 5.48 14.04
CA LYS A 119 1.96 6.28 14.82
C LYS A 119 1.25 6.77 16.07
N TRP A 120 1.70 6.29 17.22
CA TRP A 120 1.29 6.85 18.50
C TRP A 120 1.90 8.25 18.69
N SER A 121 1.12 9.30 18.52
CA SER A 121 1.51 10.66 18.90
C SER A 121 1.01 10.96 20.32
N TYR A 122 1.94 11.09 21.27
CA TYR A 122 1.64 11.79 22.51
C TYR A 122 1.51 13.29 22.20
N TRP A 123 0.42 13.91 22.66
CA TRP A 123 0.35 15.36 22.81
C TRP A 123 1.38 15.76 23.87
N SER A 124 2.36 16.56 23.47
CA SER A 124 3.28 17.29 24.35
C SER A 124 3.04 18.78 24.18
#